data_AF-A0A7R9MLP9-F1
#
_entry.id   AF-A0A7R9MLP9-F1
#
_cell.length_a   1.000
_cell.length_b   1.000
_cell.length_c   1.000
_cell.angle_alpha   90.00
_cell.angle_beta   90.00
_cell.angle_gamma   90.00
#
_symmetry.space_group_name_H-M   'P 1'
#
loop_
_entity.id
_entity.type
_entity.pdbx_description
1 polymer ?
#
loop_
_entity_poly.entity_id
_entity_poly.type
_entity_poly.pdbx_seq_one_letter_code
_entity_poly.pdbx_strand_id
1 'polypeptide(L)'
;MDTNAILTTKQDLTNRPCYRRFVDTFNQKCFNINQHTYAFNKLNTFVNICQQLTDSNDVTIAVEHLEMSCAKLGTKQAHFEAIL
;
A
#
# COMPACT_ATOMS: atom_id res chain seq x y z
N MET A 1 3.01 -9.75 -13.57
CA MET A 1 2.16 -9.57 -12.37
C MET A 1 0.71 -9.59 -12.82
N ASP A 2 -0.11 -10.48 -12.27
CA ASP A 2 -1.56 -10.49 -12.56
C ASP A 2 -2.28 -9.55 -11.59
N THR A 3 -2.71 -8.41 -12.11
CA THR A 3 -3.36 -7.35 -11.34
C THR A 3 -4.71 -7.79 -10.76
N ASN A 4 -5.45 -8.69 -11.42
CA ASN A 4 -6.73 -9.17 -10.92
C ASN A 4 -6.52 -10.10 -9.72
N ALA A 5 -5.50 -10.95 -9.77
CA ALA A 5 -5.13 -11.82 -8.65
C ALA A 5 -4.73 -11.02 -7.40
N ILE A 6 -4.03 -9.89 -7.58
CA ILE A 6 -3.63 -9.00 -6.47
C ILE A 6 -4.82 -8.37 -5.76
N LEU A 7 -5.90 -8.09 -6.49
CA LEU A 7 -7.06 -7.38 -5.96
C LEU A 7 -8.11 -8.30 -5.35
N THR A 8 -8.17 -9.57 -5.77
CA THR A 8 -9.28 -10.47 -5.44
C THR A 8 -8.88 -11.69 -4.61
N THR A 9 -7.60 -12.06 -4.58
CA THR A 9 -7.15 -13.27 -3.86
C THR A 9 -6.97 -12.99 -2.37
N LYS A 10 -7.26 -13.98 -1.52
CA LYS A 10 -6.79 -14.00 -0.13
C LYS A 10 -5.65 -14.99 -0.05
N GLN A 11 -4.48 -14.53 0.37
CA GLN A 11 -3.29 -15.37 0.54
C GLN A 11 -2.78 -15.26 1.96
N ASP A 12 -2.13 -16.32 2.43
CA ASP A 12 -1.47 -16.31 3.73
C ASP A 12 -0.20 -15.45 3.66
N LEU A 13 0.00 -14.64 4.70
CA LEU A 13 1.17 -13.77 4.78
C LEU A 13 2.41 -14.56 5.23
N THR A 14 3.28 -14.89 4.28
CA THR A 14 4.58 -15.51 4.55
C THR A 14 5.72 -14.48 4.59
N ASN A 15 5.68 -13.46 3.73
CA ASN A 15 6.72 -12.45 3.60
C ASN A 15 6.39 -11.20 4.43
N ARG A 16 6.53 -11.34 5.75
CA ARG A 16 6.26 -10.26 6.72
C ARG A 16 7.14 -9.01 6.54
N PRO A 17 8.44 -9.12 6.22
CA PRO A 17 9.29 -7.93 6.00
C PRO A 17 8.81 -7.07 4.83
N CYS A 18 8.47 -7.68 3.69
CA CYS A 18 7.89 -6.95 2.56
C CYS A 18 6.58 -6.27 2.98
N TYR A 19 5.67 -7.02 3.60
CA TYR A 19 4.36 -6.52 3.98
C TYR A 19 4.46 -5.31 4.92
N ARG A 20 5.35 -5.39 5.91
CA ARG A 20 5.56 -4.29 6.85
C ARG A 20 6.03 -3.02 6.17
N ARG A 21 6.95 -3.11 5.19
CA ARG A 21 7.41 -1.94 4.42
C ARG A 21 6.24 -1.27 3.69
N PHE A 22 5.37 -2.04 3.03
CA PHE A 22 4.20 -1.49 2.36
C PHE A 22 3.21 -0.83 3.32
N VAL A 23 2.89 -1.49 4.44
CA VAL A 23 1.96 -0.96 5.44
C VAL A 23 2.50 0.32 6.07
N ASP A 24 3.77 0.34 6.48
CA ASP A 24 4.39 1.50 7.11
C ASP A 24 4.42 2.68 6.14
N THR A 25 4.84 2.47 4.89
CA THR A 25 4.81 3.51 3.85
C THR A 25 3.40 3.98 3.58
N PHE A 26 2.42 3.09 3.47
CA PHE A 26 1.03 3.46 3.22
C PHE A 26 0.44 4.30 4.36
N ASN A 27 0.70 3.89 5.60
CA ASN A 27 0.22 4.59 6.80
C ASN A 27 0.84 5.98 6.96
N GLN A 28 2.12 6.12 6.63
CA GLN A 28 2.87 7.37 6.81
C GLN A 28 2.68 8.35 5.65
N LYS A 29 2.54 7.85 4.42
CA LYS A 29 2.59 8.68 3.20
C LYS A 29 1.26 8.83 2.49
N CYS A 30 0.30 7.94 2.74
CA CYS A 30 -0.96 7.89 2.02
C CYS A 30 -2.15 8.21 2.93
N PHE A 31 -2.48 7.29 3.83
CA PHE A 31 -3.67 7.39 4.69
C PHE A 31 -3.34 6.76 6.04
N ASN A 32 -3.69 7.44 7.12
CA ASN A 32 -3.63 6.83 8.45
C ASN A 32 -4.68 5.71 8.52
N ILE A 33 -4.20 4.47 8.59
CA ILE A 33 -5.02 3.25 8.57
C ILE A 33 -5.99 3.23 9.75
N ASN A 34 -5.59 3.79 10.89
CA ASN A 34 -6.42 3.84 12.10
C ASN A 34 -7.58 4.84 12.00
N GLN A 35 -7.51 5.79 11.06
CA GLN A 35 -8.52 6.84 10.88
C GLN A 35 -9.47 6.56 9.71
N HIS A 36 -9.11 5.64 8.81
CA HIS A 36 -9.86 5.36 7.60
C HIS A 36 -10.10 3.86 7.40
N THR A 37 -11.32 3.38 7.69
CA THR A 37 -11.72 1.97 7.48
C THR A 37 -11.53 1.50 6.03
N TYR A 38 -11.63 2.42 5.06
CA TYR A 38 -11.33 2.15 3.66
C TYR A 38 -9.86 1.74 3.43
N ALA A 39 -8.92 2.37 4.15
CA ALA A 39 -7.49 2.05 4.09
C ALA A 39 -7.20 0.65 4.63
N PHE A 40 -7.90 0.24 5.69
CA PHE A 40 -7.80 -1.10 6.26
C PHE A 40 -8.18 -2.20 5.26
N ASN A 41 -9.22 -1.97 4.44
CA ASN A 41 -9.66 -2.93 3.42
C ASN A 41 -8.65 -3.13 2.28
N LYS A 42 -7.64 -2.26 2.15
CA LYS A 42 -6.59 -2.37 1.13
C LYS A 42 -5.36 -3.15 1.59
N LEU A 43 -5.26 -3.47 2.88
CA LEU A 43 -4.09 -4.18 3.41
C LEU A 43 -3.91 -5.59 2.83
N ASN A 44 -5.01 -6.26 2.46
CA ASN A 44 -4.95 -7.57 1.81
C ASN A 44 -4.23 -7.51 0.44
N THR A 45 -4.30 -6.37 -0.26
CA THR A 45 -3.58 -6.15 -1.51
C THR A 45 -2.07 -6.19 -1.29
N PHE A 46 -1.56 -5.65 -0.18
CA PHE A 46 -0.13 -5.69 0.15
C PHE A 46 0.35 -7.10 0.48
N VAL A 47 -0.51 -7.94 1.07
CA VAL A 47 -0.21 -9.36 1.27
C VAL A 47 0.05 -10.02 -0.09
N ASN A 48 -0.88 -9.88 -1.02
CA ASN A 48 -0.78 -10.48 -2.35
C ASN A 48 0.43 -9.97 -3.15
N ILE A 49 0.73 -8.66 -3.07
CA ILE A 49 1.93 -8.09 -3.69
C ILE A 49 3.18 -8.77 -3.11
N CYS A 50 3.27 -8.89 -1.79
CA CYS A 50 4.44 -9.47 -1.14
C CYS A 50 4.59 -10.99 -1.28
N GLN A 51 3.53 -11.69 -1.70
CA GLN A 51 3.63 -13.09 -2.11
C GLN A 51 4.13 -13.25 -3.55
N GLN A 52 3.95 -12.22 -4.40
CA GLN A 52 4.43 -12.23 -5.78
C GLN A 52 5.84 -11.65 -5.91
N LEU A 53 6.23 -10.72 -5.04
CA LEU A 53 7.57 -10.12 -5.03
C LEU A 53 8.53 -11.03 -4.25
N THR A 54 9.36 -11.76 -4.99
CA THR A 54 10.39 -12.65 -4.42
C THR A 54 11.75 -11.96 -4.27
N ASP A 55 11.99 -10.88 -5.02
CA ASP A 55 13.26 -10.14 -5.00
C ASP A 55 13.18 -8.86 -4.17
N SER A 56 14.25 -8.57 -3.41
CA SER A 56 14.29 -7.42 -2.48
C SER A 56 14.41 -6.07 -3.20
N ASN A 57 14.99 -6.02 -4.39
CA ASN A 57 15.04 -4.80 -5.19
C ASN A 57 13.66 -4.48 -5.74
N ASP A 58 12.92 -5.49 -6.21
CA ASP A 58 11.55 -5.30 -6.69
C ASP A 58 10.62 -4.77 -5.59
N VAL A 59 10.77 -5.27 -4.35
CA VAL A 59 10.06 -4.73 -3.17
C VAL A 59 10.40 -3.25 -2.97
N THR A 60 11.67 -2.86 -3.10
CA THR A 60 12.10 -1.48 -2.89
C THR A 60 11.51 -0.55 -3.94
N ILE A 61 11.61 -0.92 -5.23
CA ILE A 61 11.04 -0.16 -6.34
C ILE A 61 9.52 -0.01 -6.18
N ALA A 62 8.83 -1.09 -5.81
CA ALA A 62 7.38 -1.07 -5.65
C ALA A 62 6.93 -0.19 -4.47
N VAL A 63 7.71 -0.15 -3.37
CA VAL A 63 7.46 0.76 -2.25
C VAL A 63 7.71 2.23 -2.63
N GLU A 64 8.76 2.51 -3.41
CA GLU A 64 9.01 3.87 -3.95
C GLU A 64 7.88 4.33 -4.88
N HIS A 65 7.38 3.43 -5.73
CA HIS A 65 6.20 3.69 -6.56
C HIS A 65 4.95 4.00 -5.71
N LEU A 66 4.75 3.27 -4.61
CA LEU A 66 3.66 3.56 -3.67
C LEU A 66 3.81 4.95 -3.07
N GLU A 67 5.01 5.30 -2.57
CA GLU A 67 5.28 6.61 -1.98
C GLU A 67 4.99 7.76 -2.97
N MET A 68 5.48 7.65 -4.21
CA MET A 68 5.21 8.64 -5.26
C MET A 68 3.72 8.75 -5.60
N SER A 69 3.01 7.62 -5.66
CA SER A 69 1.56 7.61 -5.92
C SER A 69 0.80 8.31 -4.80
N CYS A 70 1.26 8.15 -3.56
CA CYS A 70 0.63 8.77 -2.41
C CYS A 70 0.93 10.26 -2.27
N ALA A 71 2.12 10.72 -2.66
CA ALA A 71 2.40 12.15 -2.76
C ALA A 71 1.42 12.86 -3.73
N LYS A 72 1.03 12.19 -4.82
CA LYS A 72 0.00 12.67 -5.76
C LYS A 72 -1.43 12.64 -5.20
N LEU A 73 -1.70 11.83 -4.19
CA LEU A 73 -2.98 11.76 -3.50
C LEU A 73 -3.04 12.73 -2.31
N GLY A 74 -1.93 12.94 -1.60
CA GLY A 74 -1.79 13.91 -0.51
C GLY A 74 -2.04 15.35 -0.97
N THR A 75 -1.70 15.70 -2.22
CA THR A 75 -2.11 16.98 -2.82
C THR A 75 -3.63 17.09 -3.02
N LYS A 76 -4.37 15.98 -3.11
CA LYS A 76 -5.83 15.97 -3.15
C LYS A 76 -6.47 15.93 -1.76
N GLN A 77 -5.86 15.26 -0.78
CA GLN A 77 -6.32 15.23 0.61
C GLN A 77 -6.15 16.59 1.30
N ALA A 78 -4.98 17.23 1.15
CA ALA A 78 -4.72 18.57 1.68
C ALA A 78 -5.64 19.65 1.07
N HIS A 79 -6.10 19.43 -0.16
CA HIS A 79 -7.07 20.31 -0.82
C HIS A 79 -8.51 20.14 -0.27
N PHE A 80 -8.82 19.03 0.40
CA PHE A 80 -10.13 18.77 0.99
C PHE A 80 -10.20 19.32 2.43
N GLU A 81 -9.10 19.26 3.19
CA GLU A 81 -9.00 19.84 4.54
C GLU A 81 -8.87 21.38 4.53
N ALA A 82 -8.50 21.98 3.39
CA ALA A 82 -8.41 23.44 3.23
C ALA A 82 -9.73 24.13 2.81
N ILE A 83 -10.82 23.36 2.63
CA ILE A 83 -12.15 23.88 2.22
C ILE A 83 -13.22 23.62 3.33
N LEU A 84 -12.79 23.20 4.52
CA LEU A 84 -13.62 23.17 5.73
C LEU A 84 -13.07 24.18 6.74
#